data_AF-A0A484KQQ6-F1
#
_entry.id   AF-A0A484KQQ6-F1
#
_cell.length_a   1.000
_cell.length_b   1.000
_cell.length_c   1.000
_cell.angle_alpha   90.00
_cell.angle_beta   90.00
_cell.angle_gamma   90.00
#
_symmetry.space_group_name_H-M   'P 1'
#
loop_
_entity.id
_entity.type
_entity.pdbx_description
1 polymer ?
#
loop_
_entity_poly.entity_id
_entity_poly.type
_entity_poly.pdbx_seq_one_letter_code
_entity_poly.pdbx_strand_id
1 'polypeptide(L)'
;MNCSFYQPEPDEIEKIAAEGILTCLQDTIDSLKQGKDVQQITEQWACIPRAVEELAKFQASEGHGATRVQKEDLCKQAETCKQVYEQEFRSRNQSQTKGREPSITGTCDSDETIEMTEEEIDKAYDSVCSTIPKW
;
A
#
# COMPACT_ATOMS: atom_id res chain seq x y z
N MET A 1 -16.96 -13.22 27.34
CA MET A 1 -15.70 -12.64 26.86
C MET A 1 -16.02 -11.94 25.56
N ASN A 2 -16.13 -10.60 25.58
CA ASN A 2 -16.39 -9.84 24.38
C ASN A 2 -15.05 -9.74 23.64
N CYS A 3 -14.85 -10.58 22.63
CA CYS A 3 -13.85 -10.28 21.62
C CYS A 3 -14.37 -9.05 20.87
N SER A 4 -13.98 -7.85 21.32
CA SER A 4 -14.00 -6.68 20.47
C SER A 4 -13.17 -7.05 19.24
N PHE A 5 -13.82 -7.17 18.09
CA PHE A 5 -13.18 -7.37 16.80
C PHE A 5 -12.28 -6.15 16.55
N TYR A 6 -11.02 -6.25 16.97
CA TYR A 6 -10.01 -5.25 16.66
C TYR A 6 -9.74 -5.35 15.17
N GLN A 7 -10.34 -4.43 14.42
CA GLN A 7 -10.00 -4.20 13.04
C GLN A 7 -8.94 -3.09 13.06
N PRO A 8 -7.67 -3.41 12.77
CA PRO A 8 -6.63 -2.39 12.73
C PRO A 8 -6.99 -1.30 11.73
N GLU A 9 -6.60 -0.08 12.04
CA GLU A 9 -6.85 1.04 11.13
C GLU A 9 -6.12 0.80 9.79
N PRO A 10 -6.61 1.34 8.67
CA PRO A 10 -5.96 1.15 7.37
C PRO A 10 -4.47 1.51 7.37
N ASP A 11 -4.09 2.55 8.11
CA ASP A 11 -2.70 2.97 8.26
C ASP A 11 -1.86 1.94 9.05
N GLU A 12 -2.45 1.29 10.06
CA GLU A 12 -1.80 0.20 10.81
C GLU A 12 -1.63 -1.04 9.94
N ILE A 13 -2.63 -1.38 9.13
CA ILE A 13 -2.56 -2.50 8.17
C ILE A 13 -1.46 -2.25 7.15
N GLU A 14 -1.40 -1.03 6.58
CA GLU A 14 -0.36 -0.66 5.63
C GLU A 14 1.03 -0.76 6.26
N LYS A 15 1.17 -0.27 7.50
CA LYS A 15 2.41 -0.34 8.26
C LYS A 15 2.87 -1.78 8.46
N ILE A 16 1.98 -2.66 8.92
CA ILE A 16 2.26 -4.08 9.15
C ILE A 16 2.64 -4.77 7.84
N ALA A 17 1.95 -4.46 6.74
CA ALA A 17 2.27 -5.01 5.43
C ALA A 17 3.67 -4.58 4.96
N ALA A 18 4.02 -3.30 5.10
CA ALA A 18 5.33 -2.78 4.73
C ALA A 18 6.46 -3.40 5.56
N GLU A 19 6.29 -3.51 6.88
CA GLU A 19 7.23 -4.18 7.78
C GLU A 19 7.41 -5.66 7.43
N GLY A 20 6.32 -6.34 7.05
CA GLY A 20 6.36 -7.71 6.56
C GLY A 20 7.20 -7.86 5.29
N ILE A 21 7.01 -6.98 4.30
CA ILE A 21 7.81 -6.99 3.05
C ILE A 21 9.30 -6.76 3.36
N LEU A 22 9.61 -5.79 4.23
CA LEU A 22 11.00 -5.49 4.63
C LEU A 22 11.67 -6.68 5.32
N THR A 23 10.92 -7.41 6.14
CA THR A 23 11.39 -8.62 6.82
C THR A 23 11.69 -9.71 5.81
N CYS A 24 10.77 -9.97 4.88
CA CYS A 24 11.00 -10.94 3.80
C CYS A 24 12.24 -10.57 2.96
N LEU A 25 12.44 -9.30 2.62
CA LEU A 25 13.64 -8.85 1.90
C LEU A 25 14.92 -9.10 2.69
N GLN A 26 14.90 -8.89 4.01
CA GLN A 26 16.04 -9.17 4.88
C GLN A 26 16.36 -10.68 4.91
N ASP A 27 15.35 -11.53 5.06
CA ASP A 27 15.51 -12.99 5.03
C ASP A 27 16.07 -13.47 3.69
N THR A 28 15.67 -12.84 2.58
CA THR A 28 16.24 -13.08 1.25
C THR A 28 17.71 -12.70 1.19
N ILE A 29 18.08 -11.51 1.66
CA ILE A 29 19.47 -11.04 1.69
C ILE A 29 20.34 -11.99 2.52
N ASP A 30 19.88 -12.39 3.70
CA ASP A 30 20.63 -13.27 4.60
C ASP A 30 20.81 -14.67 4.01
N SER A 31 19.82 -15.16 3.27
CA SER A 31 19.90 -16.43 2.56
C SER A 31 20.86 -16.39 1.37
N LEU A 32 20.83 -15.29 0.59
CA LEU A 32 21.79 -15.06 -0.49
C LEU A 32 23.22 -14.96 0.05
N LYS A 33 23.43 -14.30 1.20
CA LYS A 33 24.74 -14.24 1.89
C LYS A 33 25.23 -15.61 2.36
N GLN A 34 24.31 -16.51 2.71
CA GLN A 34 24.62 -17.91 3.03
C GLN A 34 24.84 -18.78 1.79
N GLY A 35 24.73 -18.21 0.58
CA GLY A 35 24.91 -18.93 -0.68
C GLY A 35 23.69 -19.74 -1.11
N LYS A 36 22.56 -19.62 -0.41
CA LYS A 36 21.28 -20.26 -0.78
C LYS A 36 20.61 -19.50 -1.92
N ASP A 37 19.71 -20.17 -2.62
CA ASP A 37 18.95 -19.56 -3.71
C ASP A 37 17.64 -18.95 -3.19
N VAL A 38 17.14 -17.91 -3.85
CA VAL A 38 15.90 -17.22 -3.45
C VAL A 38 14.71 -18.20 -3.48
N GLN A 39 14.69 -19.09 -4.46
CA GLN A 39 13.63 -20.08 -4.61
C GLN A 39 13.51 -21.01 -3.38
N GLN A 40 14.64 -21.41 -2.80
CA GLN A 40 14.69 -22.34 -1.65
C GLN A 40 14.02 -21.77 -0.40
N ILE A 41 14.08 -20.46 -0.20
CA ILE A 41 13.43 -19.81 0.95
C ILE A 41 11.97 -19.48 0.65
N THR A 42 11.64 -19.11 -0.59
CA THR A 42 10.27 -18.75 -0.96
C THR A 42 9.34 -19.96 -0.92
N GLU A 43 9.84 -21.18 -1.10
CA GLU A 43 9.08 -22.43 -0.94
C GLU A 43 8.53 -22.62 0.48
N GLN A 44 9.14 -21.99 1.49
CA GLN A 44 8.72 -22.10 2.89
C GLN A 44 7.66 -21.07 3.27
N TRP A 45 7.34 -20.13 2.37
CA TRP A 45 6.46 -19.01 2.67
C TRP A 45 5.05 -19.24 2.14
N ALA A 46 4.04 -18.93 2.95
CA ALA A 46 2.63 -19.01 2.55
C ALA A 46 2.21 -17.87 1.60
N CYS A 47 2.94 -16.75 1.64
CA CYS A 47 2.73 -15.59 0.78
C CYS A 47 4.09 -15.00 0.42
N ILE A 48 4.32 -14.78 -0.88
CA ILE A 48 5.58 -14.24 -1.38
C ILE A 48 5.34 -12.80 -1.82
N PRO A 49 6.03 -11.81 -1.23
CA PRO A 49 5.95 -10.43 -1.70
C PRO A 49 6.43 -10.31 -3.14
N ARG A 50 5.76 -9.48 -3.94
CA ARG A 50 6.11 -9.25 -5.36
C ARG A 50 7.59 -8.87 -5.53
N ALA A 51 8.14 -8.06 -4.62
CA ALA A 51 9.55 -7.69 -4.67
C ALA A 51 10.50 -8.91 -4.62
N VAL A 52 10.18 -9.92 -3.82
CA VAL A 52 10.96 -11.17 -3.71
C VAL A 52 10.69 -12.10 -4.90
N GLU A 53 9.45 -12.12 -5.39
CA GLU A 53 9.08 -12.89 -6.59
C GLU A 53 9.87 -12.43 -7.82
N GLU A 54 10.02 -11.11 -8.01
CA GLU A 54 10.83 -10.58 -9.11
C GLU A 54 12.31 -10.94 -8.95
N LEU A 55 12.87 -10.91 -7.73
CA LEU A 55 14.24 -11.36 -7.48
C LEU A 55 14.45 -12.84 -7.86
N ALA A 56 13.47 -13.69 -7.56
CA ALA A 56 13.51 -15.10 -7.95
C ALA A 56 13.46 -15.28 -9.48
N LYS A 57 12.66 -14.47 -10.20
CA LYS A 57 12.62 -14.48 -11.67
C LYS A 57 13.94 -14.00 -12.28
N PHE A 58 14.55 -12.96 -11.73
CA PHE A 58 15.88 -12.49 -12.14
C PHE A 58 16.92 -13.61 -12.00
N GLN A 59 16.89 -14.36 -10.88
CA GLN A 59 17.76 -15.51 -10.67
C GLN A 59 17.48 -16.66 -11.68
N ALA A 60 16.21 -16.96 -11.95
CA ALA A 60 15.82 -18.05 -12.85
C ALA A 60 16.12 -17.76 -14.33
N SER A 61 16.11 -16.49 -14.73
CA SER A 61 16.36 -16.06 -16.11
C SER A 61 17.81 -16.30 -16.57
N GLU A 62 18.76 -16.49 -15.66
CA GLU A 62 20.19 -16.61 -15.98
C GLU A 62 20.69 -18.05 -16.20
N GLY A 63 19.80 -19.04 -16.22
CA GLY A 63 20.14 -20.44 -16.50
C GLY A 63 20.51 -21.26 -15.26
N HIS A 64 20.63 -22.59 -15.43
CA HIS A 64 20.81 -23.55 -14.32
C HIS A 64 22.20 -23.43 -13.69
N GLY A 65 22.29 -22.59 -12.66
CA GLY A 65 23.43 -22.44 -11.76
C GLY A 65 23.91 -21.00 -11.70
N ALA A 66 23.40 -20.24 -10.73
CA ALA A 66 23.86 -18.89 -10.49
C ALA A 66 25.36 -18.91 -10.15
N THR A 67 26.16 -18.24 -10.97
CA THR A 67 27.59 -18.03 -10.68
C THR A 67 27.73 -17.20 -9.41
N ARG A 68 28.89 -17.30 -8.74
CA ARG A 68 29.15 -16.50 -7.53
C ARG A 68 28.96 -14.99 -7.78
N VAL A 69 29.34 -14.52 -8.96
CA VAL A 69 29.17 -13.12 -9.39
C VAL A 69 27.69 -12.74 -9.47
N GLN A 70 26.84 -13.62 -10.03
CA GLN A 70 25.39 -13.41 -10.09
C GLN A 70 24.75 -13.39 -8.69
N LYS A 71 25.20 -14.23 -7.76
CA LYS A 71 24.71 -14.20 -6.37
C LYS A 71 25.07 -12.91 -5.65
N GLU A 72 26.28 -12.39 -5.89
CA GLU A 72 26.72 -11.10 -5.35
C GLU A 72 25.92 -9.93 -5.94
N ASP A 73 25.59 -9.96 -7.23
CA ASP A 73 24.77 -8.94 -7.88
C ASP A 73 23.29 -9.01 -7.47
N LEU A 74 22.72 -10.22 -7.32
CA LEU A 74 21.38 -10.42 -6.75
C LEU A 74 21.31 -9.90 -5.31
N CYS A 75 22.35 -10.11 -4.50
CA CYS A 75 22.41 -9.58 -3.15
C CYS A 75 22.39 -8.05 -3.14
N LYS A 76 23.15 -7.39 -4.03
CA LYS A 76 23.13 -5.92 -4.19
C LYS A 76 21.76 -5.42 -4.64
N GLN A 77 21.09 -6.13 -5.55
CA GLN A 77 19.76 -5.78 -6.03
C GLN A 77 18.71 -5.91 -4.92
N ALA A 78 18.78 -6.97 -4.11
CA ALA A 78 17.93 -7.13 -2.93
C ALA A 78 18.18 -6.03 -1.89
N GLU A 79 19.45 -5.68 -1.63
CA GLU A 79 19.81 -4.57 -0.74
C GLU A 79 19.28 -3.22 -1.25
N THR A 80 19.43 -2.96 -2.55
CA THR A 80 18.88 -1.74 -3.18
C THR A 80 17.35 -1.71 -3.07
N CYS A 81 16.68 -2.83 -3.35
CA CYS A 81 15.23 -2.93 -3.23
C CYS A 81 14.76 -2.63 -1.81
N LYS A 82 15.44 -3.21 -0.81
CA LYS A 82 15.17 -2.95 0.61
C LYS A 82 15.34 -1.47 0.95
N GLN A 83 16.44 -0.84 0.51
CA GLN A 83 16.68 0.58 0.78
C GLN A 83 15.61 1.50 0.22
N VAL A 84 15.14 1.22 -1.00
CA VAL A 84 14.02 1.98 -1.61
C VAL A 84 12.76 1.83 -0.76
N TYR A 85 12.38 0.60 -0.38
CA TYR A 85 11.22 0.39 0.49
C TYR A 85 11.35 1.08 1.85
N GLU A 86 12.52 1.01 2.50
CA GLU A 86 12.75 1.71 3.77
C GLU A 86 12.66 3.23 3.62
N GLN A 87 13.19 3.78 2.52
CA GLN A 87 13.16 5.21 2.25
C GLN A 87 11.74 5.71 1.97
N GLU A 88 10.98 5.02 1.12
CA GLU A 88 9.58 5.36 0.82
C GLU A 88 8.72 5.27 2.08
N PHE A 89 8.89 4.21 2.86
CA PHE A 89 8.18 4.01 4.12
C PHE A 89 8.48 5.12 5.14
N ARG A 90 9.75 5.52 5.29
CA ARG A 90 10.14 6.63 6.18
C ARG A 90 9.62 7.97 5.67
N SER A 91 9.67 8.22 4.36
CA SER A 91 9.24 9.48 3.76
C SER A 91 7.74 9.70 3.95
N ARG A 92 6.94 8.63 3.79
CA ARG A 92 5.49 8.65 4.03
C ARG A 92 5.11 8.85 5.51
N ASN A 93 5.86 8.24 6.42
CA ASN A 93 5.67 8.46 7.87
C ASN A 93 6.14 9.87 8.31
N GLN A 94 7.17 10.44 7.67
CA GLN A 94 7.65 11.79 7.98
C GLN A 94 6.75 12.89 7.42
N SER A 95 6.11 12.70 6.26
CA SER A 95 5.13 13.65 5.73
C SER A 95 3.86 13.70 6.58
N GLN A 96 3.48 12.61 7.24
CA GLN A 96 2.40 12.62 8.24
C GLN A 96 2.74 13.45 9.49
N THR A 97 4.03 13.59 9.85
CA THR A 97 4.47 14.33 11.05
C THR A 97 4.89 15.78 10.78
N LYS A 98 5.17 16.15 9.52
CA LYS A 98 5.51 17.52 9.12
C LYS A 98 4.47 18.05 8.13
N GLY A 99 3.43 18.69 8.67
CA GLY A 99 2.53 19.53 7.88
C GLY A 99 1.31 18.82 7.35
N ARG A 100 0.47 18.30 8.24
CA ARG A 100 -0.97 18.39 7.99
C ARG A 100 -1.40 19.81 8.35
N GLU A 101 -1.22 20.75 7.41
CA GLU A 101 -2.30 21.73 7.20
C GLU A 101 -3.59 20.90 7.08
N PRO A 102 -4.73 21.35 7.64
CA PRO A 102 -5.98 20.64 7.50
C PRO A 102 -6.39 20.66 6.02
N SER A 103 -5.84 19.76 5.23
CA SER A 103 -6.53 19.21 4.09
C SER A 103 -7.71 18.49 4.71
N ILE A 104 -8.83 19.21 4.64
CA ILE A 104 -10.19 18.81 4.97
C ILE A 104 -10.24 17.30 4.90
N THR A 105 -10.26 16.70 6.08
CA THR A 105 -10.68 15.34 6.29
C THR A 105 -12.01 15.20 5.58
N GLY A 106 -12.00 14.55 4.41
CA GLY A 106 -13.13 13.80 3.92
C GLY A 106 -13.38 12.65 4.89
N THR A 107 -13.77 12.99 6.11
CA THR A 107 -14.62 12.14 6.90
C THR A 107 -15.95 12.18 6.17
N CYS A 108 -16.18 11.25 5.24
CA CYS A 108 -17.54 10.98 4.80
C CYS A 108 -18.27 10.28 5.97
N ASP A 109 -18.52 11.04 7.01
CA ASP A 109 -19.61 10.82 7.96
C ASP A 109 -20.76 11.73 7.53
N SER A 110 -21.21 11.56 6.28
CA SER A 110 -22.31 12.33 5.72
C SER A 110 -23.51 11.41 5.54
N ASP A 111 -23.96 10.81 6.64
CA ASP A 111 -25.37 10.44 6.80
C ASP A 111 -26.19 11.64 7.36
N GLU A 112 -25.66 12.86 7.21
CA GLU A 112 -26.45 14.06 7.41
C GLU A 112 -27.43 14.19 6.23
N THR A 113 -28.65 13.70 6.48
CA THR A 113 -29.79 13.93 5.62
C THR A 113 -30.07 15.44 5.62
N ILE A 114 -29.75 16.11 4.51
CA ILE A 114 -30.10 17.52 4.32
C ILE A 114 -31.62 17.61 4.18
N GLU A 115 -32.28 18.14 5.21
CA GLU A 115 -33.72 18.39 5.24
C GLU A 115 -34.02 19.59 4.32
N MET A 116 -34.44 19.32 3.08
CA MET A 116 -34.90 20.36 2.17
C MET A 116 -36.26 20.86 2.65
N THR A 117 -36.38 22.16 2.94
CA THR A 117 -37.66 22.71 3.37
C THR A 117 -38.58 22.90 2.16
N GLU A 118 -39.89 22.74 2.36
CA GLU A 118 -40.91 22.89 1.31
C GLU A 118 -40.80 24.23 0.58
N GLU A 119 -40.39 25.28 1.30
CA GLU A 119 -40.20 26.64 0.80
C GLU A 119 -39.07 26.76 -0.23
N GLU A 120 -38.03 25.93 -0.16
CA GLU A 120 -36.94 25.90 -1.14
C GLU A 120 -37.35 25.16 -2.42
N ILE A 121 -38.17 24.12 -2.27
CA ILE A 121 -38.74 23.35 -3.37
C ILE A 121 -39.71 24.23 -4.18
N ASP A 122 -40.59 24.97 -3.51
CA ASP A 122 -41.55 25.88 -4.16
C ASP A 122 -40.86 26.98 -4.96
N LYS A 123 -39.82 27.61 -4.40
CA LYS A 123 -39.04 28.64 -5.11
C LYS A 123 -38.37 28.09 -6.36
N ALA A 124 -37.85 26.87 -6.31
CA ALA A 124 -37.24 26.23 -7.47
C ALA A 124 -38.30 25.91 -8.54
N TYR A 125 -39.47 25.42 -8.12
CA TYR A 125 -40.57 25.10 -9.01
C TYR A 125 -41.10 26.34 -9.74
N ASP A 126 -41.33 27.44 -9.03
CA ASP A 126 -41.81 28.70 -9.61
C ASP A 126 -40.82 29.31 -10.61
N SER A 127 -39.52 29.18 -10.35
CA SER A 127 -38.46 29.62 -11.25
C SER A 127 -38.50 28.89 -12.59
N VAL A 128 -38.69 27.56 -12.55
CA VAL A 128 -38.82 26.73 -13.75
C VAL A 128 -40.15 26.98 -14.45
N CYS A 129 -41.24 27.16 -13.69
CA CYS A 129 -42.56 27.41 -14.26
C CYS A 129 -42.66 28.80 -14.91
N SER A 130 -41.89 29.77 -14.43
CA SER A 130 -41.81 31.13 -15.02
C SER A 130 -40.98 31.18 -16.32
N THR A 131 -40.15 30.17 -16.58
CA THR A 131 -39.29 30.10 -17.77
C THR A 131 -39.89 29.24 -18.89
N ILE A 132 -41.03 28.58 -18.67
CA ILE A 132 -41.75 27.84 -19.72
C ILE A 132 -42.70 28.80 -20.43
N PRO A 133 -42.47 29.14 -21.72
CA PRO A 133 -43.41 29.95 -22.48
C PRO A 133 -44.73 29.18 -22.67
N LYS A 134 -45.84 29.82 -22.30
CA LYS A 134 -47.18 29.34 -22.64
C LYS A 134 -47.37 29.51 -24.14
N TRP A 135 -47.53 28.39 -24.83
CA TRP A 135 -47.90 28.29 -26.24
C TRP A 135 -49.39 28.57 -26.41
#